data_AF-A0A4R9L3L4-F1
#
_entry.id   AF-A0A4R9L3L4-F1
#
_cell.length_a   1.000
_cell.length_b   1.000
_cell.length_c   1.000
_cell.angle_alpha   90.00
_cell.angle_beta   90.00
_cell.angle_gamma   90.00
#
_symmetry.space_group_name_H-M   'P 1'
#
loop_
_entity.id
_entity.type
_entity.pdbx_description
1 polymer ?
#
loop_
_entity_poly.entity_id
_entity_poly.type
_entity_poly.pdbx_seq_one_letter_code
_entity_poly.pdbx_strand_id
1 'polypeptide(L)'
;MGKLTYLRFAYSIVKRDITISILHIGFSVLFCFFLIFGIFLLRMDKVPSNPSSIELFRNYPQLVLLLSSAGLVFMALSRTLLRTADAGIMMAVGGNRIGTIRLLVAELWILHGTGFFLSVFATIVFPPWFGESSSLLDYGKAFLICISLISGTGGIVSVILTFLDPYRSIRRGK
;
A
#
# COMPACT_ATOMS: atom_id res chain seq x y z
N MET A 1 24.78 26.52 17.87
CA MET A 1 23.39 26.30 17.41
C MET A 1 23.15 27.15 16.18
N GLY A 2 22.80 26.57 15.03
CA GLY A 2 22.65 27.35 13.78
C GLY A 2 21.26 27.94 13.66
N LYS A 3 21.14 29.27 13.47
CA LYS A 3 19.88 29.94 13.15
C LYS A 3 19.19 29.25 11.97
N LEU A 4 17.95 28.83 12.18
CA LEU A 4 17.11 28.20 11.17
C LEU A 4 16.69 29.29 10.18
N THR A 5 17.35 29.34 9.02
CA THR A 5 17.02 30.31 7.98
C THR A 5 15.81 29.83 7.18
N TYR A 6 14.95 30.76 6.77
CA TYR A 6 13.76 30.47 5.96
C TYR A 6 14.11 29.62 4.72
N LEU A 7 15.24 29.92 4.07
CA LEU A 7 15.74 29.18 2.91
C LEU A 7 16.07 27.71 3.19
N ARG A 8 16.66 27.40 4.37
CA ARG A 8 16.95 26.00 4.75
C ARG A 8 15.67 25.21 5.01
N PHE A 9 14.67 25.86 5.59
CA PHE A 9 13.36 25.25 5.81
C PHE A 9 12.63 25.01 4.48
N ALA A 10 12.58 26.01 3.60
CA ALA A 10 12.01 25.88 2.26
C ALA A 10 12.69 24.74 1.46
N TYR A 11 14.02 24.65 1.50
CA TYR A 11 14.75 23.56 0.85
C TYR A 11 14.39 22.17 1.42
N SER A 12 14.18 22.04 2.73
CA SER A 12 13.75 20.75 3.33
C SER A 12 12.36 20.32 2.87
N ILE A 13 11.44 21.26 2.65
CA ILE A 13 10.10 20.97 2.10
C ILE A 13 10.22 20.53 0.64
N VAL A 14 10.98 21.27 -0.18
CA VAL A 14 11.19 20.92 -1.60
C VAL A 14 11.82 19.54 -1.74
N LYS A 15 12.84 19.22 -0.93
CA LYS A 15 13.48 17.88 -0.96
C LYS A 15 12.50 16.76 -0.59
N ARG A 16 11.63 16.99 0.40
CA ARG A 16 10.57 16.05 0.78
C ARG A 16 9.61 15.84 -0.39
N ASP A 17 9.14 16.90 -1.00
CA ASP A 17 8.15 16.85 -2.09
C ASP A 17 8.72 16.16 -3.34
N ILE A 18 9.98 16.40 -3.67
CA ILE A 18 10.70 15.66 -4.73
C ILE A 18 10.75 14.16 -4.39
N THR A 19 11.08 13.81 -3.15
CA THR A 19 11.18 12.40 -2.74
C THR A 19 9.82 11.69 -2.80
N ILE A 20 8.76 12.35 -2.31
CA ILE A 20 7.38 11.83 -2.41
C ILE A 20 6.98 11.66 -3.88
N SER A 21 7.30 12.65 -4.73
CA SER A 21 6.97 12.61 -6.16
C SER A 21 7.69 11.46 -6.87
N ILE A 22 8.98 11.24 -6.60
CA ILE A 22 9.76 10.11 -7.15
C ILE A 22 9.17 8.78 -6.69
N LEU A 23 8.83 8.64 -5.40
CA LEU A 23 8.19 7.44 -4.86
C LEU A 23 6.85 7.20 -5.55
N HIS A 24 6.02 8.24 -5.69
CA HIS A 24 4.72 8.15 -6.34
C HIS A 24 4.84 7.71 -7.82
N ILE A 25 5.78 8.29 -8.57
CA ILE A 25 6.07 7.89 -9.96
C ILE A 25 6.54 6.44 -10.00
N GLY A 26 7.51 6.05 -9.17
CA GLY A 26 8.03 4.68 -9.13
C GLY A 26 6.96 3.65 -8.84
N PHE A 27 6.07 3.93 -7.89
CA PHE A 27 4.95 3.04 -7.56
C PHE A 27 3.86 3.02 -8.63
N SER A 28 3.63 4.13 -9.32
CA SER A 28 2.70 4.19 -10.46
C SER A 28 3.24 3.36 -11.63
N VAL A 29 4.54 3.43 -11.91
CA VAL A 29 5.20 2.59 -12.93
C VAL A 29 5.11 1.11 -12.55
N LEU A 30 5.35 0.77 -11.27
CA LEU A 30 5.22 -0.60 -10.78
C LEU A 30 3.79 -1.14 -10.92
N PHE A 31 2.79 -0.32 -10.60
CA PHE A 31 1.37 -0.67 -10.79
C PHE A 31 1.04 -0.87 -12.27
N CYS A 32 1.44 0.06 -13.14
CA CYS A 32 1.28 -0.07 -14.58
C CYS A 32 1.99 -1.32 -15.12
N PHE A 33 3.18 -1.65 -14.61
CA PHE A 33 3.89 -2.87 -14.99
C PHE A 33 3.09 -4.12 -14.64
N PHE A 34 2.57 -4.24 -13.41
CA PHE A 34 1.74 -5.40 -13.04
C PHE A 34 0.44 -5.48 -13.82
N LEU A 35 -0.18 -4.34 -14.13
CA LEU A 35 -1.39 -4.26 -14.93
C LEU A 35 -1.13 -4.68 -16.38
N ILE A 36 -0.07 -4.15 -16.99
CA ILE A 36 0.35 -4.50 -18.36
C ILE A 36 0.77 -5.97 -18.42
N PHE A 37 1.59 -6.44 -17.48
CA PHE A 37 2.02 -7.83 -17.38
C PHE A 37 0.83 -8.77 -17.21
N GLY A 38 -0.15 -8.40 -16.38
CA GLY A 38 -1.42 -9.10 -16.27
C GLY A 38 -2.14 -9.20 -17.62
N ILE A 39 -2.28 -8.09 -18.34
CA ILE A 39 -2.88 -8.07 -19.69
C ILE A 39 -2.10 -8.91 -20.71
N PHE A 40 -0.77 -8.90 -20.66
CA PHE A 40 0.07 -9.71 -21.56
C PHE A 40 -0.03 -11.21 -21.25
N LEU A 41 -0.11 -11.60 -19.98
CA LEU A 41 -0.41 -12.98 -19.59
C LEU A 41 -1.75 -13.45 -20.17
N LEU A 42 -2.77 -12.58 -20.22
CA LEU A 42 -4.05 -12.89 -20.88
C LEU A 42 -3.92 -13.12 -22.39
N ARG A 43 -2.94 -12.49 -23.05
CA ARG A 43 -2.73 -12.60 -24.51
C ARG A 43 -1.79 -13.72 -24.92
N MET A 44 -0.93 -14.20 -24.03
CA MET A 44 -0.01 -15.31 -24.31
C MET A 44 -0.73 -16.66 -24.34
N ASP A 45 -1.97 -16.71 -23.84
CA ASP A 45 -2.82 -17.86 -24.02
C ASP A 45 -3.32 -17.89 -25.47
N LYS A 46 -3.07 -19.00 -26.19
CA LYS A 46 -3.31 -19.12 -27.65
C LYS A 46 -4.79 -19.19 -28.03
N VAL A 47 -5.68 -19.10 -27.04
CA VAL A 47 -7.13 -19.11 -27.20
C VAL A 47 -7.60 -17.66 -27.21
N PRO A 48 -8.51 -17.23 -28.10
CA PRO A 48 -9.09 -15.89 -28.04
C PRO A 48 -9.97 -15.77 -26.79
N SER A 49 -9.36 -15.54 -25.63
CA SER A 49 -10.05 -15.30 -24.38
C SER A 49 -10.47 -13.84 -24.34
N ASN A 50 -11.77 -13.61 -24.43
CA ASN A 50 -12.35 -12.30 -24.14
C ASN A 50 -11.91 -11.89 -22.71
N PRO A 51 -11.27 -10.73 -22.49
CA PRO A 51 -10.79 -10.31 -21.16
C PRO A 51 -11.91 -10.13 -20.12
N SER A 52 -13.18 -10.12 -20.54
CA SER A 52 -14.35 -10.17 -19.66
C SER A 52 -14.93 -11.58 -19.47
N SER A 53 -14.30 -12.63 -20.01
CA SER A 53 -14.81 -14.00 -19.87
C SER A 53 -14.53 -14.56 -18.48
N ILE A 54 -15.54 -15.19 -17.89
CA ILE A 54 -15.43 -15.91 -16.60
C ILE A 54 -14.49 -17.11 -16.74
N GLU A 55 -14.43 -17.73 -17.93
CA GLU A 55 -13.56 -18.88 -18.22
C GLU A 55 -12.07 -18.55 -18.10
N LEU A 56 -11.67 -17.34 -18.50
CA LEU A 56 -10.30 -16.86 -18.36
C LEU A 56 -9.88 -16.81 -16.88
N PHE A 57 -10.72 -16.25 -16.02
CA PHE A 57 -10.45 -16.18 -14.58
C PHE A 57 -10.54 -17.55 -13.90
N ARG A 58 -11.35 -18.46 -14.45
CA ARG A 58 -11.43 -19.85 -14.00
C ARG A 58 -10.13 -20.62 -14.31
N ASN A 59 -9.53 -20.40 -15.48
CA ASN A 59 -8.30 -21.06 -15.90
C ASN A 59 -7.05 -20.42 -15.29
N TYR A 60 -7.11 -19.12 -14.97
CA TYR A 60 -5.98 -18.37 -14.41
C TYR A 60 -6.35 -17.59 -13.14
N PRO A 61 -6.67 -18.25 -12.03
CA PRO A 61 -7.00 -17.58 -10.77
C PRO A 61 -5.84 -16.72 -10.22
N GLN A 62 -4.61 -17.03 -10.61
CA GLN A 62 -3.40 -16.29 -10.23
C GLN A 62 -3.40 -14.85 -10.78
N LEU A 63 -4.07 -14.61 -11.91
CA LEU A 63 -4.20 -13.27 -12.50
C LEU A 63 -5.09 -12.35 -11.66
N VAL A 64 -6.18 -12.89 -11.11
CA VAL A 64 -7.03 -12.16 -10.15
C VAL A 64 -6.23 -11.79 -8.93
N LEU A 65 -5.50 -12.76 -8.37
CA LEU A 65 -4.67 -12.53 -7.18
C LEU A 65 -3.59 -11.47 -7.44
N LEU A 66 -2.93 -11.52 -8.60
CA LEU A 66 -1.92 -10.53 -8.99
C LEU A 66 -2.51 -9.12 -9.12
N LEU A 67 -3.65 -8.98 -9.79
CA LEU A 67 -4.26 -7.68 -10.03
C LEU A 67 -4.83 -7.08 -8.72
N SER A 68 -5.49 -7.90 -7.90
CA SER A 68 -6.02 -7.49 -6.60
C SER A 68 -4.90 -7.13 -5.62
N SER A 69 -3.80 -7.88 -5.59
CA SER A 69 -2.64 -7.55 -4.75
C SER A 69 -1.94 -6.26 -5.21
N ALA A 70 -1.76 -6.07 -6.52
CA ALA A 70 -1.21 -4.83 -7.08
C ALA A 70 -2.08 -3.61 -6.73
N GLY A 71 -3.40 -3.73 -6.86
CA GLY A 71 -4.34 -2.68 -6.47
C GLY A 71 -4.28 -2.35 -4.98
N LEU A 72 -4.26 -3.37 -4.12
CA LEU A 72 -4.20 -3.19 -2.67
C LEU A 72 -2.87 -2.54 -2.22
N VAL A 73 -1.75 -2.93 -2.83
CA VAL A 73 -0.44 -2.27 -2.62
C VAL A 73 -0.52 -0.81 -3.06
N PHE A 74 -1.05 -0.51 -4.25
CA PHE A 74 -1.14 0.86 -4.75
C PHE A 74 -2.01 1.76 -3.86
N MET A 75 -3.13 1.25 -3.36
CA MET A 75 -3.99 1.98 -2.42
C MET A 75 -3.26 2.27 -1.09
N ALA A 76 -2.60 1.26 -0.52
CA ALA A 76 -1.85 1.43 0.73
C ALA A 76 -0.71 2.46 0.57
N LEU A 77 0.02 2.41 -0.54
CA LEU A 77 1.09 3.35 -0.86
C LEU A 77 0.57 4.78 -1.03
N SER A 78 -0.47 4.95 -1.85
CA SER A 78 -1.08 6.26 -2.11
C SER A 78 -1.58 6.91 -0.83
N ARG A 79 -2.25 6.12 0.03
CA ARG A 79 -2.73 6.62 1.32
C ARG A 79 -1.58 7.02 2.25
N THR A 80 -0.55 6.18 2.35
CA THR A 80 0.59 6.45 3.24
C THR A 80 1.37 7.69 2.79
N LEU A 81 1.62 7.85 1.49
CA LEU A 81 2.34 9.01 0.94
C LEU A 81 1.62 10.35 1.23
N LEU A 82 0.29 10.37 1.20
CA LEU A 82 -0.50 11.56 1.55
C LEU A 82 -0.34 11.98 3.02
N ARG A 83 0.02 11.04 3.91
CA ARG A 83 0.22 11.30 5.34
C ARG A 83 1.62 11.82 5.70
N THR A 84 2.44 12.21 4.71
CA THR A 84 3.81 12.66 4.99
C THR A 84 3.86 13.95 5.84
N ALA A 85 2.92 14.88 5.63
CA ALA A 85 2.83 16.09 6.44
C ALA A 85 2.50 15.75 7.91
N ASP A 86 1.50 14.89 8.12
CA ASP A 86 1.08 14.43 9.45
C ASP A 86 2.21 13.71 10.17
N ALA A 87 2.92 12.81 9.48
CA ALA A 87 4.10 12.12 10.02
C ALA A 87 5.18 13.10 10.46
N GLY A 88 5.44 14.16 9.68
CA GLY A 88 6.35 15.24 10.04
C GLY A 88 5.90 15.99 11.30
N ILE A 89 4.63 16.37 11.39
CA ILE A 89 4.07 17.11 12.53
C ILE A 89 4.14 16.27 13.81
N MET A 90 3.69 15.00 13.76
CA MET A 90 3.72 14.07 14.90
C MET A 90 5.13 13.89 15.43
N MET A 91 6.09 13.80 14.52
CA MET A 91 7.49 13.74 14.85
C MET A 91 7.94 15.08 15.49
N ALA A 92 7.61 16.24 14.91
CA ALA A 92 7.99 17.57 15.42
C ALA A 92 7.54 17.83 16.88
N VAL A 93 6.35 17.39 17.27
CA VAL A 93 5.80 17.56 18.63
C VAL A 93 6.35 16.59 19.68
N GLY A 94 7.35 15.78 19.32
CA GLY A 94 8.01 14.84 20.24
C GLY A 94 7.53 13.39 20.12
N GLY A 95 6.76 13.05 19.09
CA GLY A 95 6.35 11.68 18.81
C GLY A 95 7.56 10.77 18.56
N ASN A 96 7.50 9.56 19.13
CA ASN A 96 8.50 8.53 18.87
C ASN A 96 8.25 7.90 17.48
N ARG A 97 9.34 7.52 16.80
CA ARG A 97 9.29 7.00 15.41
C ARG A 97 8.40 5.76 15.28
N ILE A 98 8.52 4.83 16.23
CA ILE A 98 7.79 3.55 16.21
C ILE A 98 6.28 3.80 16.36
N GLY A 99 5.89 4.75 17.20
CA GLY A 99 4.51 5.18 17.43
C GLY A 99 3.91 5.80 16.18
N THR A 100 4.64 6.69 15.50
CA THR A 100 4.21 7.27 14.22
C THR A 100 4.01 6.18 13.16
N ILE A 101 4.95 5.24 13.02
CA ILE A 101 4.80 4.11 12.09
C ILE A 101 3.59 3.25 12.43
N ARG A 102 3.42 2.89 13.71
CA ARG A 102 2.28 2.10 14.17
C ARG A 102 0.95 2.78 13.89
N LEU A 103 0.86 4.10 14.08
CA LEU A 103 -0.36 4.86 13.80
C LEU A 103 -0.68 4.90 12.30
N LEU A 104 0.32 5.13 11.45
CA LEU A 104 0.14 5.11 9.99
C LEU A 104 -0.27 3.71 9.48
N VAL A 105 0.34 2.65 10.01
CA VAL A 105 -0.03 1.27 9.67
C VAL A 105 -1.41 0.91 10.22
N ALA A 106 -1.76 1.35 11.43
CA ALA A 106 -3.08 1.13 12.01
C ALA A 106 -4.18 1.80 11.17
N GLU A 107 -3.92 3.01 10.64
CA GLU A 107 -4.85 3.66 9.71
C GLU A 107 -5.11 2.81 8.46
N LEU A 108 -4.07 2.23 7.86
CA LEU A 108 -4.23 1.32 6.71
C LEU A 108 -5.08 0.10 7.06
N TRP A 109 -4.92 -0.44 8.27
CA TRP A 109 -5.76 -1.55 8.76
C TRP A 109 -7.21 -1.14 8.98
N ILE A 110 -7.47 0.07 9.45
CA ILE A 110 -8.83 0.60 9.58
C ILE A 110 -9.47 0.76 8.19
N LEU A 111 -8.72 1.21 7.19
CA LEU A 111 -9.26 1.47 5.85
C LEU A 111 -9.41 0.21 5.00
N HIS A 112 -8.37 -0.63 4.95
CA HIS A 112 -8.31 -1.79 4.05
C HIS A 112 -8.55 -3.10 4.77
N GLY A 113 -8.13 -3.21 6.04
CA GLY A 113 -8.36 -4.39 6.85
C GLY A 113 -9.85 -4.62 7.15
N THR A 114 -10.61 -3.57 7.42
CA THR A 114 -12.08 -3.66 7.59
C THR A 114 -12.77 -4.21 6.35
N GLY A 115 -12.43 -3.70 5.17
CA GLY A 115 -12.92 -4.21 3.88
C GLY A 115 -12.53 -5.68 3.66
N PHE A 116 -11.30 -6.06 4.00
CA PHE A 116 -10.87 -7.46 3.94
C PHE A 116 -11.70 -8.35 4.87
N PHE A 117 -11.89 -7.97 6.14
CA PHE A 117 -12.70 -8.74 7.08
C PHE A 117 -14.16 -8.86 6.65
N LEU A 118 -14.75 -7.78 6.12
CA LEU A 118 -16.09 -7.80 5.54
C LEU A 118 -16.18 -8.74 4.33
N SER A 119 -15.17 -8.75 3.46
CA SER A 119 -15.14 -9.69 2.32
C SER A 119 -15.00 -11.15 2.77
N VAL A 120 -14.20 -11.44 3.79
CA VAL A 120 -14.06 -12.79 4.36
C VAL A 120 -15.39 -13.21 4.98
N PHE A 121 -16.02 -12.34 5.76
CA PHE A 121 -17.33 -12.61 6.35
C PHE A 121 -18.39 -12.86 5.27
N ALA A 122 -18.46 -12.00 4.24
CA ALA A 122 -19.37 -12.18 3.11
C ALA A 122 -19.12 -13.50 2.38
N THR A 123 -17.85 -13.91 2.21
CA THR A 123 -17.50 -15.20 1.58
C THR A 123 -17.90 -16.41 2.42
N ILE A 124 -17.87 -16.29 3.76
CA ILE A 124 -18.33 -17.34 4.67
C ILE A 124 -19.86 -17.45 4.65
N VAL A 125 -20.57 -16.31 4.65
CA VAL A 125 -22.04 -16.26 4.69
C VAL A 125 -22.66 -16.57 3.32
N PHE A 126 -22.00 -16.15 2.23
CA PHE A 126 -22.42 -16.35 0.85
C PHE A 126 -21.30 -17.05 0.07
N PRO A 127 -21.05 -18.33 0.33
CA PRO A 127 -20.01 -19.07 -0.39
C PRO A 127 -20.36 -19.09 -1.88
N PRO A 128 -19.42 -18.77 -2.79
CA PRO A 128 -19.69 -18.85 -4.23
C PRO A 128 -20.07 -20.30 -4.59
N TRP A 129 -21.21 -20.46 -5.26
CA TRP A 129 -22.00 -21.70 -5.38
C TRP A 129 -21.38 -22.85 -6.21
N PHE A 130 -20.06 -22.98 -6.28
CA PHE A 130 -19.40 -24.14 -6.89
C PHE A 130 -18.13 -24.53 -6.13
N GLY A 131 -18.22 -25.60 -5.33
CA GLY A 131 -17.08 -26.43 -4.95
C GLY A 131 -16.71 -26.43 -3.46
N GLU A 132 -16.72 -27.62 -2.87
CA GLU A 132 -16.30 -27.99 -1.52
C GLU A 132 -14.78 -27.82 -1.24
N SER A 133 -14.13 -26.77 -1.73
CA SER A 133 -12.65 -26.69 -1.76
C SER A 133 -12.03 -25.54 -0.95
N SER A 134 -12.80 -24.77 -0.18
CA SER A 134 -12.22 -23.78 0.75
C SER A 134 -11.95 -24.42 2.11
N SER A 135 -10.66 -24.53 2.46
CA SER A 135 -10.26 -24.96 3.81
C SER A 135 -10.02 -23.75 4.71
N LEU A 136 -10.08 -23.96 6.03
CA LEU A 136 -9.73 -22.93 7.03
C LEU A 136 -8.30 -22.39 6.83
N LEU A 137 -7.40 -23.24 6.30
CA LEU A 137 -6.03 -22.86 5.95
C LEU A 137 -5.97 -21.84 4.81
N ASP A 138 -6.93 -21.82 3.89
CA ASP A 138 -6.93 -20.91 2.75
C ASP A 138 -7.32 -19.49 3.17
N TYR A 139 -8.25 -19.35 4.12
CA TYR A 139 -8.52 -18.07 4.79
C TYR A 139 -7.31 -17.57 5.59
N GLY A 140 -6.59 -18.49 6.26
CA GLY A 140 -5.35 -18.17 6.95
C GLY A 140 -4.25 -17.66 6.02
N LYS A 141 -4.03 -18.33 4.89
CA LYS A 141 -3.08 -17.88 3.84
C LYS A 141 -3.48 -16.52 3.28
N ALA A 142 -4.77 -16.32 2.99
CA ALA A 142 -5.27 -15.04 2.50
C ALA A 142 -5.04 -13.91 3.52
N PHE A 143 -5.23 -14.19 4.81
CA PHE A 143 -4.94 -13.24 5.88
C PHE A 143 -3.44 -12.92 5.99
N LEU A 144 -2.56 -13.92 5.88
CA LEU A 144 -1.11 -13.68 5.87
C LEU A 144 -0.65 -12.86 4.65
N ILE A 145 -1.23 -13.11 3.48
CA ILE A 145 -0.98 -12.30 2.28
C ILE A 145 -1.47 -10.86 2.52
N CYS A 146 -2.67 -10.69 3.07
CA CYS A 146 -3.18 -9.36 3.41
C CYS A 146 -2.28 -8.62 4.42
N ILE A 147 -1.84 -9.31 5.49
CA ILE A 147 -0.91 -8.75 6.48
C ILE A 147 0.39 -8.30 5.79
N SER A 148 1.00 -9.18 5.00
CA SER A 148 2.28 -8.90 4.37
C SER A 148 2.19 -7.75 3.37
N LEU A 149 1.11 -7.68 2.58
CA LEU A 149 0.89 -6.60 1.63
C LEU A 149 0.59 -5.27 2.35
N ILE A 150 -0.41 -5.20 3.25
CA ILE A 150 -0.79 -3.95 3.93
C ILE A 150 0.32 -3.49 4.89
N SER A 151 0.73 -4.37 5.80
CA SER A 151 1.66 -4.00 6.88
C SER A 151 3.08 -3.89 6.36
N GLY A 152 3.48 -4.74 5.41
CA GLY A 152 4.80 -4.67 4.79
C GLY A 152 4.97 -3.39 3.98
N THR A 153 4.09 -3.13 3.01
CA THR A 153 4.21 -1.94 2.16
C THR A 153 3.97 -0.64 2.94
N GLY A 154 2.90 -0.59 3.74
CA GLY A 154 2.59 0.54 4.59
C GLY A 154 3.67 0.81 5.63
N GLY A 155 4.23 -0.24 6.24
CA GLY A 155 5.31 -0.14 7.20
C GLY A 155 6.60 0.40 6.59
N ILE A 156 7.03 -0.14 5.44
CA ILE A 156 8.23 0.32 4.73
C ILE A 156 8.09 1.80 4.36
N VAL A 157 6.96 2.21 3.77
CA VAL A 157 6.76 3.62 3.41
C VAL A 157 6.69 4.49 4.64
N SER A 158 5.95 4.09 5.69
CA SER A 158 5.87 4.84 6.94
C SER A 158 7.25 5.06 7.56
N VAL A 159 8.13 4.05 7.54
CA VAL A 159 9.53 4.18 7.98
C VAL A 159 10.24 5.25 7.16
N ILE A 160 10.16 5.21 5.83
CA ILE A 160 10.76 6.21 4.93
C ILE A 160 10.25 7.61 5.28
N LEU A 161 8.95 7.78 5.48
CA LEU A 161 8.35 9.08 5.82
C LEU A 161 8.90 9.65 7.12
N THR A 162 9.17 8.81 8.12
CA THR A 162 9.78 9.28 9.39
C THR A 162 11.20 9.82 9.23
N PHE A 163 11.90 9.50 8.13
CA PHE A 163 13.20 10.08 7.78
C PHE A 163 13.10 11.34 6.93
N LEU A 164 11.95 11.55 6.27
CA LEU A 164 11.64 12.72 5.46
C LEU A 164 11.04 13.88 6.27
N ASP A 165 11.10 13.82 7.60
CA ASP A 165 10.60 14.86 8.50
C ASP A 165 11.17 16.25 8.16
N PRO A 166 10.36 17.15 7.57
CA PRO A 166 10.82 18.50 7.20
C PRO A 166 11.01 19.38 8.44
N TYR A 167 10.41 19.01 9.58
CA TYR A 167 10.47 19.76 10.83
C TYR A 167 11.62 19.32 11.74
N ARG A 168 12.49 18.41 11.28
CA ARG A 168 13.70 17.99 12.00
C ARG A 168 14.60 19.18 12.36
N SER A 169 14.61 20.20 11.51
CA SER A 169 15.33 21.46 11.73
C SER A 169 14.79 22.21 12.97
N ILE A 170 13.48 22.28 13.13
CA ILE A 170 12.81 22.96 14.27
C ILE A 170 13.13 22.25 15.58
N ARG A 171 13.18 20.91 15.57
CA ARG A 171 13.43 20.11 16.77
C ARG A 171 14.84 20.24 17.35
N ARG A 172 15.84 20.54 16.50
CA ARG A 172 17.24 20.75 16.89
C ARG A 172 17.58 22.21 17.23
N GLY A 173 16.59 23.11 17.13
CA GLY A 173 16.70 24.51 17.50
C GLY A 173 16.35 24.81 18.96
N LYS A 174 15.94 23.79 19.74
CA LYS A 174 15.98 23.82 21.20
C LYS A 174 17.40 23.49 21.68
#